data_AF-A0A7V4P2T8-F1
#
_entry.id   AF-A0A7V4P2T8-F1
#
_cell.length_a   1.000
_cell.length_b   1.000
_cell.length_c   1.000
_cell.angle_alpha   90.00
_cell.angle_beta   90.00
_cell.angle_gamma   90.00
#
_symmetry.space_group_name_H-M   'P 1'
#
loop_
_entity.id
_entity.type
_entity.pdbx_description
1 polymer ?
#
loop_
_entity_poly.entity_id
_entity_poly.type
_entity_poly.pdbx_seq_one_letter_code
_entity_poly.pdbx_strand_id
1 'polypeptide(L)'
;MFHRPDSIRPSLRVLLLMGLALAAGCDTNFPIITPPNARPAGRDFASAPLLELPAGGVVQLTGVVSPTIVDVWNIGTVSAGDRIVLTVNAALGSFVDPVAALFDNDEDLMVQNDDVDANTNRFDARIEHVVAESSARCFVAISASFFSSNTGAYIGELRVIRGGLPRAPQPQKLMLNFAAASNVNIPNVGRYDFPAFNAADIDLAYAGQTALIKAGIVARVRALYARYGVIVQTSDDGLPITAPDVSTIYFGNYSRTVFGISQQVDSGNRDACDDGIVFTDAFDDAFAVRPTTSGIALAIANVAAHEAGHLLGLAHVADVLDLMDTTGSASTLLGDQQFKRSQLDRSVFRIGFQNGPKLLEATVGLAAP
;
A
#
# COMPACT_ATOMS: atom_id res chain seq x y z
N MET A 1 3.33 -1.00 -12.77
CA MET A 1 4.73 -1.50 -12.81
C MET A 1 5.65 -0.35 -12.43
N PHE A 2 5.97 -0.22 -11.13
CA PHE A 2 6.79 0.89 -10.64
C PHE A 2 8.24 0.72 -11.10
N HIS A 3 8.66 1.57 -12.02
CA HIS A 3 10.08 1.79 -12.30
C HIS A 3 10.56 2.82 -11.27
N ARG A 4 11.46 2.43 -10.36
CA ARG A 4 12.18 3.41 -9.53
C ARG A 4 12.94 4.33 -10.51
N PRO A 5 12.79 5.66 -10.46
CA PRO A 5 13.63 6.55 -11.25
C PRO A 5 15.10 6.38 -10.80
N ASP A 6 16.00 6.18 -11.75
CA ASP A 6 17.44 6.04 -11.52
C ASP A 6 17.96 7.21 -10.66
N SER A 7 18.39 6.90 -9.43
CA SER A 7 18.89 7.89 -8.48
C SER A 7 20.22 8.48 -8.96
N ILE A 8 20.22 9.76 -9.32
CA ILE A 8 21.43 10.57 -9.53
C ILE A 8 22.15 10.72 -8.17
N ARG A 9 23.37 10.19 -8.05
CA ARG A 9 24.19 10.29 -6.83
C ARG A 9 24.68 11.73 -6.61
N PRO A 10 24.41 12.39 -5.48
CA PRO A 10 25.11 13.62 -5.12
C PRO A 10 26.40 13.32 -4.36
N SER A 11 27.46 14.02 -4.72
CA SER A 11 28.76 14.01 -4.04
C SER A 11 28.66 14.66 -2.66
N LEU A 12 29.02 13.89 -1.62
CA LEU A 12 28.98 14.25 -0.21
C LEU A 12 30.11 15.24 0.14
N ARG A 13 29.78 16.40 0.74
CA ARG A 13 30.73 17.21 1.53
C ARG A 13 30.34 17.13 3.00
N VAL A 14 31.25 16.58 3.80
CA VAL A 14 31.10 16.39 5.26
C VAL A 14 31.45 17.70 5.98
N LEU A 15 30.54 18.19 6.82
CA LEU A 15 30.83 19.20 7.84
C LEU A 15 30.50 18.59 9.21
N LEU A 16 31.53 18.40 10.03
CA LEU A 16 31.46 17.79 11.35
C LEU A 16 31.11 18.85 12.39
N LEU A 17 30.01 18.68 13.11
CA LEU A 17 29.66 19.46 14.30
C LEU A 17 29.36 18.50 15.45
N MET A 18 30.25 18.45 16.43
CA MET A 18 30.10 17.69 17.68
C MET A 18 29.25 18.49 18.66
N GLY A 19 28.06 17.99 18.98
CA GLY A 19 27.23 18.44 20.08
C GLY A 19 27.05 17.30 21.10
N LEU A 20 27.52 17.53 22.33
CA LEU A 20 27.39 16.58 23.45
C LEU A 20 25.94 16.62 23.97
N ALA A 21 25.21 15.51 23.85
CA ALA A 21 23.89 15.34 24.46
C ALA A 21 23.96 14.24 25.55
N LEU A 22 23.60 14.61 26.78
CA LEU A 22 23.41 13.70 27.91
C LEU A 22 22.08 12.96 27.73
N ALA A 23 22.14 11.70 27.31
CA ALA A 23 20.98 10.80 27.28
C ALA A 23 20.85 10.07 28.62
N ALA A 24 19.73 10.27 29.30
CA ALA A 24 19.27 9.37 30.36
C ALA A 24 18.71 8.10 29.68
N GLY A 25 19.58 7.10 29.49
CA GLY A 25 19.20 5.81 28.92
C GLY A 25 18.37 5.01 29.91
N CYS A 26 17.11 4.74 29.59
CA CYS A 26 16.45 3.56 30.13
C CYS A 26 17.15 2.34 29.49
N ASP A 27 17.86 1.56 30.28
CA ASP A 27 18.46 0.30 29.87
C ASP A 27 17.36 -0.63 29.34
N THR A 28 17.24 -0.76 28.01
CA THR A 28 16.34 -1.72 27.35
C THR A 28 17.05 -3.06 27.09
N ASN A 29 18.00 -3.44 27.96
CA ASN A 29 18.66 -4.74 27.91
C ASN A 29 17.69 -5.84 28.36
N PHE A 30 16.75 -6.19 27.49
CA PHE A 30 15.96 -7.41 27.64
C PHE A 30 16.83 -8.60 27.25
N PRO A 31 16.84 -9.69 28.03
CA PRO A 31 17.57 -10.89 27.66
C PRO A 31 17.05 -11.42 26.32
N ILE A 32 17.94 -11.56 25.33
CA ILE A 32 17.65 -12.27 24.08
C ILE A 32 17.51 -13.75 24.45
N ILE A 33 16.29 -14.25 24.43
CA ILE A 33 16.01 -15.67 24.63
C ILE A 33 15.97 -16.30 23.24
N THR A 34 17.02 -17.02 22.86
CA THR A 34 16.92 -17.96 21.74
C THR A 34 15.96 -19.06 22.18
N PRO A 35 14.77 -19.22 21.56
CA PRO A 35 13.80 -20.19 22.03
C PRO A 35 14.43 -21.58 21.98
N PRO A 36 14.44 -22.35 23.08
CA PRO A 36 15.05 -23.68 23.12
C PRO A 36 14.42 -24.69 22.15
N ASN A 37 13.30 -24.33 21.50
CA ASN A 37 12.53 -25.17 20.58
C ASN A 37 12.33 -24.55 19.18
N ALA A 38 13.23 -23.66 18.72
CA ALA A 38 13.07 -23.01 17.42
C ALA A 38 13.04 -24.04 16.26
N ARG A 39 11.82 -24.43 15.86
CA ARG A 39 11.60 -25.20 14.63
C ARG A 39 11.97 -24.32 13.45
N PRO A 40 12.53 -24.89 12.36
CA PRO A 40 12.70 -24.16 11.12
C PRO A 40 11.37 -23.55 10.67
N ALA A 41 11.42 -22.35 10.10
CA ALA A 41 10.23 -21.71 9.55
C ALA A 41 9.57 -22.62 8.48
N GLY A 42 8.25 -22.50 8.36
CA GLY A 42 7.50 -23.10 7.26
C GLY A 42 7.78 -22.36 5.95
N ARG A 43 7.32 -22.92 4.83
CA ARG A 43 7.43 -22.30 3.49
C ARG A 43 6.11 -21.70 3.01
N ASP A 44 5.05 -21.98 3.73
CA ASP A 44 3.67 -21.56 3.49
C ASP A 44 2.90 -21.56 4.81
N PHE A 45 1.64 -21.13 4.78
CA PHE A 45 0.79 -21.06 5.97
C PHE A 45 0.47 -22.44 6.57
N ALA A 46 0.42 -23.49 5.75
CA ALA A 46 0.11 -24.86 6.19
C ALA A 46 1.26 -25.51 6.97
N SER A 47 2.50 -25.23 6.57
CA SER A 47 3.73 -25.73 7.18
C SER A 47 4.30 -24.83 8.27
N ALA A 48 3.73 -23.63 8.47
CA ALA A 48 4.19 -22.67 9.47
C ALA A 48 4.12 -23.25 10.90
N PRO A 49 5.26 -23.43 11.60
CA PRO A 49 5.25 -23.90 12.97
C PRO A 49 4.68 -22.83 13.90
N LEU A 50 4.06 -23.26 15.00
CA LEU A 50 3.70 -22.36 16.10
C LEU A 50 4.99 -21.82 16.75
N LEU A 51 5.11 -20.50 16.78
CA LEU A 51 6.15 -19.77 17.46
C LEU A 51 5.71 -19.49 18.90
N GLU A 52 6.39 -20.09 19.86
CA GLU A 52 6.11 -19.85 21.28
C GLU A 52 6.56 -18.44 21.66
N LEU A 53 5.59 -17.57 21.96
CA LEU A 53 5.85 -16.20 22.39
C LEU A 53 6.03 -16.16 23.92
N PRO A 54 7.20 -15.72 24.43
CA PRO A 54 7.40 -15.51 25.86
C PRO A 54 6.49 -14.39 26.36
N ALA A 55 6.02 -14.48 27.61
CA ALA A 55 5.18 -13.45 28.22
C ALA A 55 5.92 -12.10 28.25
N GLY A 56 5.50 -11.16 27.40
CA GLY A 56 6.11 -9.83 27.27
C GLY A 56 7.53 -9.81 26.68
N GLY A 57 8.02 -10.94 26.18
CA GLY A 57 9.39 -11.03 25.67
C GLY A 57 9.49 -10.78 24.16
N VAL A 58 10.73 -10.62 23.72
CA VAL A 58 11.11 -10.53 22.30
C VAL A 58 11.55 -11.92 21.86
N VAL A 59 11.11 -12.34 20.66
CA VAL A 59 11.57 -13.55 20.01
C VAL A 59 12.47 -13.18 18.86
N GLN A 60 13.66 -13.78 18.81
CA GLN A 60 14.55 -13.65 17.66
C GLN A 60 14.14 -14.64 16.57
N LEU A 61 14.01 -14.14 15.34
CA LEU A 61 13.78 -14.92 14.13
C LEU A 61 15.07 -14.94 13.32
N THR A 62 15.45 -16.09 12.78
CA THR A 62 16.57 -16.19 11.85
C THR A 62 16.19 -17.15 10.73
N GLY A 63 16.74 -16.93 9.55
CA GLY A 63 16.43 -17.73 8.38
C GLY A 63 17.22 -17.32 7.15
N VAL A 64 16.90 -17.93 6.02
CA VAL A 64 17.48 -17.64 4.71
C VAL A 64 16.34 -17.57 3.71
N VAL A 65 16.18 -16.40 3.11
CA VAL A 65 15.14 -16.12 2.11
C VAL A 65 15.78 -15.83 0.75
N SER A 66 14.97 -15.97 -0.29
CA SER A 66 15.35 -15.71 -1.67
C SER A 66 14.13 -15.27 -2.46
N PRO A 67 14.26 -14.94 -3.76
CA PRO A 67 13.10 -14.68 -4.60
C PRO A 67 12.13 -15.87 -4.77
N THR A 68 12.48 -17.05 -4.27
CA THR A 68 11.61 -18.24 -4.34
C THR A 68 11.38 -18.88 -2.98
N ILE A 69 11.95 -18.32 -1.92
CA ILE A 69 11.91 -18.87 -0.57
C ILE A 69 11.30 -17.84 0.37
N VAL A 70 10.19 -18.23 1.00
CA VAL A 70 9.53 -17.50 2.09
C VAL A 70 9.74 -18.31 3.37
N ASP A 71 9.94 -17.60 4.48
CA ASP A 71 9.92 -18.14 5.83
C ASP A 71 8.61 -17.71 6.51
N VAL A 72 7.82 -18.66 7.01
CA VAL A 72 6.51 -18.41 7.64
C VAL A 72 6.46 -19.02 9.04
N TRP A 73 5.98 -18.25 10.02
CA TRP A 73 5.67 -18.73 11.36
C TRP A 73 4.25 -18.36 11.76
N ASN A 74 3.61 -19.25 12.50
CA ASN A 74 2.33 -19.00 13.13
C ASN A 74 2.60 -18.44 14.54
N ILE A 75 2.17 -17.22 14.84
CA ILE A 75 2.39 -16.58 16.15
C ILE A 75 1.23 -16.82 17.14
N GLY A 76 0.31 -17.71 16.78
CA GLY A 76 -0.86 -18.10 17.56
C GLY A 76 -2.03 -17.13 17.40
N THR A 77 -2.91 -17.11 18.39
CA THR A 77 -4.06 -16.21 18.43
C THR A 77 -3.62 -14.77 18.65
N VAL A 78 -4.32 -13.81 18.05
CA VAL A 78 -4.20 -12.37 18.32
C VAL A 78 -5.58 -11.78 18.56
N SER A 79 -5.66 -10.82 19.47
CA SER A 79 -6.90 -10.11 19.79
C SER A 79 -6.89 -8.72 19.16
N ALA A 80 -8.07 -8.20 18.81
CA ALA A 80 -8.23 -6.80 18.47
C ALA A 80 -7.61 -5.90 19.56
N GLY A 81 -6.78 -4.94 19.16
CA GLY A 81 -6.02 -4.06 20.04
C GLY A 81 -4.62 -4.55 20.40
N ASP A 82 -4.29 -5.84 20.20
CA ASP A 82 -2.90 -6.31 20.34
C ASP A 82 -1.98 -5.52 19.41
N ARG A 83 -0.76 -5.22 19.86
CA ARG A 83 0.26 -4.56 19.03
C ARG A 83 1.38 -5.53 18.68
N ILE A 84 1.60 -5.72 17.39
CA ILE A 84 2.69 -6.53 16.84
C ILE A 84 3.79 -5.58 16.35
N VAL A 85 5.00 -5.78 16.88
CA VAL A 85 6.20 -5.08 16.46
C VAL A 85 7.17 -6.09 15.89
N LEU A 86 7.57 -5.92 14.64
CA LEU A 86 8.51 -6.78 13.94
C LEU A 86 9.56 -5.90 13.28
N THR A 87 10.83 -6.22 13.49
CA THR A 87 11.95 -5.64 12.73
C THR A 87 12.71 -6.79 12.07
N VAL A 88 13.10 -6.66 10.81
CA VAL A 88 13.88 -7.67 10.08
C VAL A 88 15.01 -6.99 9.34
N ASN A 89 16.24 -7.43 9.60
CA ASN A 89 17.43 -6.88 8.98
C ASN A 89 18.19 -7.99 8.26
N ALA A 90 18.98 -7.63 7.24
CA ALA A 90 19.97 -8.54 6.68
C ALA A 90 20.96 -8.98 7.77
N ALA A 91 21.28 -10.28 7.84
CA ALA A 91 22.30 -10.77 8.76
C ALA A 91 23.69 -10.23 8.37
N LEU A 92 24.66 -10.23 9.29
CA LEU A 92 26.02 -9.80 8.98
C LEU A 92 26.61 -10.59 7.80
N GLY A 93 27.04 -9.88 6.76
CA GLY A 93 27.58 -10.47 5.53
C GLY A 93 26.51 -10.90 4.50
N SER A 94 25.23 -10.68 4.79
CA SER A 94 24.12 -10.87 3.87
C SER A 94 23.81 -9.57 3.11
N PHE A 95 23.33 -9.72 1.88
CA PHE A 95 22.87 -8.61 1.03
C PHE A 95 21.39 -8.76 0.67
N VAL A 96 20.65 -9.59 1.40
CA VAL A 96 19.21 -9.68 1.19
C VAL A 96 18.55 -8.38 1.61
N ASP A 97 17.56 -7.97 0.82
CA ASP A 97 16.64 -6.89 1.13
C ASP A 97 15.34 -7.56 1.63
N PRO A 98 15.16 -7.71 2.96
CA PRO A 98 14.04 -8.47 3.50
C PRO A 98 12.74 -7.68 3.44
N VAL A 99 11.66 -8.32 3.03
CA VAL A 99 10.28 -7.82 3.21
C VAL A 99 9.56 -8.66 4.24
N ALA A 100 8.76 -8.03 5.08
CA ALA A 100 7.94 -8.70 6.09
C ALA A 100 6.46 -8.41 5.90
N ALA A 101 5.61 -9.38 6.26
CA ALA A 101 4.16 -9.24 6.23
C ALA A 101 3.49 -9.98 7.40
N LEU A 102 2.34 -9.48 7.82
CA LEU A 102 1.43 -10.12 8.76
C LEU A 102 0.17 -10.58 8.05
N PHE A 103 -0.26 -11.80 8.33
CA PHE A 103 -1.48 -12.38 7.80
C PHE A 103 -2.39 -12.88 8.91
N ASP A 104 -3.70 -12.84 8.69
CA ASP A 104 -4.69 -13.37 9.61
C ASP A 104 -4.95 -14.88 9.38
N ASN A 105 -5.99 -15.42 10.01
CA ASN A 105 -6.34 -16.83 9.93
C ASN A 105 -6.76 -17.26 8.52
N ASP A 106 -7.28 -16.33 7.73
CA ASP A 106 -7.76 -16.56 6.38
C ASP A 106 -6.66 -16.27 5.36
N GLU A 107 -5.41 -16.10 5.80
CA GLU A 107 -4.26 -15.77 4.96
C GLU A 107 -4.41 -14.41 4.26
N ASP A 108 -5.26 -13.54 4.79
CA ASP A 108 -5.46 -12.17 4.31
C ASP A 108 -4.38 -11.26 4.91
N LEU A 109 -3.80 -10.41 4.07
CA LEU A 109 -2.78 -9.44 4.43
C LEU A 109 -3.36 -8.42 5.42
N MET A 110 -2.73 -8.33 6.59
CA MET A 110 -3.04 -7.32 7.60
C MET A 110 -2.18 -6.07 7.41
N VAL A 111 -0.90 -6.26 7.08
CA VAL A 111 0.09 -5.21 6.84
C VAL A 111 1.35 -5.82 6.22
N GLN A 112 2.08 -5.04 5.43
CA GLN A 112 3.45 -5.36 5.02
C GLN A 112 4.35 -4.14 5.14
N ASN A 113 5.66 -4.38 5.17
CA ASN A 113 6.68 -3.35 5.00
C ASN A 113 7.96 -3.99 4.45
N ASP A 114 8.56 -3.38 3.45
CA ASP A 114 9.87 -3.72 2.88
C ASP A 114 10.96 -2.78 3.41
N ASP A 115 10.70 -1.48 3.45
CA ASP A 115 11.68 -0.47 3.87
C ASP A 115 11.21 0.36 5.09
N VAL A 116 12.09 0.54 6.09
CA VAL A 116 11.91 1.55 7.15
C VAL A 116 11.95 2.95 6.57
N ASP A 117 12.94 3.21 5.71
CA ASP A 117 13.11 4.49 5.03
C ASP A 117 14.02 4.31 3.79
N ALA A 118 13.38 4.23 2.62
CA ALA A 118 14.08 4.09 1.34
C ALA A 118 14.95 5.32 1.01
N ASN A 119 14.62 6.52 1.52
CA ASN A 119 15.37 7.75 1.22
C ASN A 119 16.72 7.79 1.96
N THR A 120 16.83 7.08 3.09
CA THR A 120 18.08 6.97 3.85
C THR A 120 18.80 5.63 3.66
N ASN A 121 18.40 4.84 2.64
CA ASN A 121 18.90 3.50 2.36
C ASN A 121 18.76 2.53 3.55
N ARG A 122 17.69 2.68 4.34
CA ARG A 122 17.35 1.76 5.43
C ARG A 122 16.32 0.75 4.92
N PHE A 123 16.82 -0.21 4.14
CA PHE A 123 16.06 -1.30 3.52
C PHE A 123 15.77 -2.46 4.49
N ASP A 124 15.71 -2.16 5.78
CA ASP A 124 15.29 -3.13 6.78
C ASP A 124 13.76 -3.06 6.86
N ALA A 125 13.08 -4.21 6.93
CA ALA A 125 11.64 -4.22 7.13
C ALA A 125 11.29 -3.91 8.59
N ARG A 126 10.29 -3.04 8.80
CA ARG A 126 9.73 -2.76 10.13
C ARG A 126 8.22 -2.64 10.07
N ILE A 127 7.56 -3.47 10.88
CA ILE A 127 6.12 -3.42 11.10
C ILE A 127 5.84 -2.98 12.53
N GLU A 128 4.99 -1.98 12.69
CA GLU A 128 4.30 -1.68 13.94
C GLU A 128 2.80 -1.59 13.65
N HIS A 129 2.08 -2.64 14.03
CA HIS A 129 0.68 -2.85 13.67
C HIS A 129 -0.17 -3.10 14.91
N VAL A 130 -1.30 -2.41 15.00
CA VAL A 130 -2.34 -2.67 15.98
C VAL A 130 -3.41 -3.49 15.29
N VAL A 131 -3.66 -4.69 15.80
CA VAL A 131 -4.61 -5.65 15.25
C VAL A 131 -6.01 -5.04 15.28
N ALA A 132 -6.63 -4.86 14.11
CA ALA A 132 -7.98 -4.31 14.01
C ALA A 132 -9.04 -5.34 14.45
N GLU A 133 -8.87 -6.59 14.04
CA GLU A 133 -9.81 -7.69 14.29
C GLU A 133 -9.10 -8.90 14.90
N SER A 134 -9.76 -9.54 15.87
CA SER A 134 -9.22 -10.76 16.49
C SER A 134 -9.10 -11.88 15.46
N SER A 135 -8.01 -12.65 15.55
CA SER A 135 -7.77 -13.80 14.68
C SER A 135 -7.30 -15.02 15.47
N ALA A 136 -7.85 -16.19 15.14
CA ALA A 136 -7.46 -17.46 15.76
C ALA A 136 -6.01 -17.86 15.45
N ARG A 137 -5.49 -17.38 14.31
CA ARG A 137 -4.11 -17.56 13.87
C ARG A 137 -3.63 -16.25 13.26
N CYS A 138 -2.42 -15.85 13.61
CA CYS A 138 -1.71 -14.80 12.90
C CYS A 138 -0.40 -15.39 12.41
N PHE A 139 0.00 -15.01 11.21
CA PHE A 139 1.25 -15.46 10.61
C PHE A 139 2.18 -14.29 10.39
N VAL A 140 3.45 -14.50 10.70
CA VAL A 140 4.55 -13.65 10.25
C VAL A 140 5.18 -14.34 9.06
N ALA A 141 5.32 -13.64 7.96
CA ALA A 141 6.05 -14.12 6.79
C ALA A 141 7.19 -13.16 6.45
N ILE A 142 8.35 -13.72 6.08
CA ILE A 142 9.54 -12.99 5.65
C ILE A 142 9.98 -13.55 4.30
N SER A 143 10.30 -12.67 3.35
CA SER A 143 10.80 -13.02 2.02
C SER A 143 11.92 -12.06 1.62
N ALA A 144 12.65 -12.36 0.55
CA ALA A 144 13.40 -11.33 -0.17
C ALA A 144 12.41 -10.43 -0.93
N SER A 145 12.66 -9.12 -0.91
CA SER A 145 11.97 -8.10 -1.69
C SER A 145 11.89 -8.51 -3.16
N PHE A 146 10.79 -8.17 -3.83
CA PHE A 146 10.61 -8.48 -5.25
C PHE A 146 11.68 -7.82 -6.14
N PHE A 147 12.14 -6.63 -5.72
CA PHE A 147 13.15 -5.86 -6.46
C PHE A 147 14.58 -6.36 -6.23
N SER A 148 14.75 -7.30 -5.30
CA SER A 148 16.03 -7.94 -5.02
C SER A 148 16.07 -9.35 -5.62
N SER A 149 17.16 -9.67 -6.29
CA SER A 149 17.45 -11.05 -6.73
C SER A 149 18.31 -11.81 -5.72
N ASN A 150 18.69 -11.16 -4.61
CA ASN A 150 19.62 -11.71 -3.65
C ASN A 150 18.97 -12.81 -2.81
N THR A 151 19.71 -13.89 -2.61
CA THR A 151 19.46 -14.86 -1.54
C THR A 151 20.34 -14.49 -0.36
N GLY A 152 19.81 -14.54 0.85
CA GLY A 152 20.62 -14.23 2.01
C GLY A 152 19.94 -14.51 3.34
N ALA A 153 20.76 -14.51 4.39
CA ALA A 153 20.30 -14.67 5.75
C ALA A 153 19.74 -13.36 6.31
N TYR A 154 18.78 -13.45 7.22
CA TYR A 154 18.25 -12.32 7.98
C TYR A 154 18.24 -12.62 9.47
N ILE A 155 18.11 -11.55 10.27
CA ILE A 155 17.83 -11.59 11.70
C ILE A 155 16.64 -10.67 11.95
N GLY A 156 15.58 -11.22 12.55
CA GLY A 156 14.39 -10.48 12.94
C GLY A 156 14.15 -10.51 14.44
N GLU A 157 13.40 -9.53 14.91
CA GLU A 157 12.93 -9.42 16.29
C GLU A 157 11.41 -9.22 16.26
N LEU A 158 10.68 -10.14 16.88
CA LEU A 158 9.23 -10.09 17.00
C LEU A 158 8.82 -9.86 18.45
N ARG A 159 7.89 -8.93 18.66
CA ARG A 159 7.23 -8.71 19.94
C ARG A 159 5.72 -8.58 19.73
N VAL A 160 4.94 -9.28 20.55
CA VAL A 160 3.49 -9.11 20.63
C VAL A 160 3.14 -8.54 21.99
N ILE A 161 2.64 -7.31 22.00
CA ILE A 161 2.12 -6.63 23.19
C ILE A 161 0.62 -6.92 23.23
N ARG A 162 0.18 -7.64 24.25
CA ARG A 162 -1.21 -8.04 24.40
C ARG A 162 -2.08 -6.93 24.99
N GLY A 163 -3.30 -6.82 24.49
CA GLY A 163 -4.28 -5.81 24.88
C GLY A 163 -4.01 -4.44 24.26
N GLY A 164 -4.99 -3.55 24.42
CA GLY A 164 -5.02 -2.23 23.80
C GLY A 164 -6.42 -1.95 23.26
N LEU A 165 -6.61 -0.77 22.67
CA LEU A 165 -7.80 -0.47 21.89
C LEU A 165 -7.44 -0.69 20.41
N PRO A 166 -8.24 -1.45 19.64
CA PRO A 166 -8.07 -1.47 18.20
C PRO A 166 -8.23 -0.05 17.65
N ARG A 167 -7.56 0.25 16.54
CA ARG A 167 -7.75 1.53 15.87
C ARG A 167 -9.18 1.58 15.35
N ALA A 168 -9.93 2.60 15.76
CA ALA A 168 -11.25 2.84 15.19
C ALA A 168 -11.11 3.19 13.70
N PRO A 169 -11.97 2.67 12.82
CA PRO A 169 -11.97 3.09 11.42
C PRO A 169 -12.12 4.61 11.31
N GLN A 170 -11.43 5.22 10.35
CA GLN A 170 -11.41 6.66 10.11
C GLN A 170 -12.05 6.96 8.76
N PRO A 171 -13.29 7.49 8.73
CA PRO A 171 -13.93 7.89 7.48
C PRO A 171 -13.06 8.86 6.69
N GLN A 172 -13.08 8.75 5.35
CA GLN A 172 -12.23 9.53 4.45
C GLN A 172 -13.06 10.43 3.54
N LYS A 173 -12.53 11.61 3.23
CA LYS A 173 -13.03 12.43 2.13
C LYS A 173 -12.09 12.29 0.94
N LEU A 174 -12.65 11.93 -0.20
CA LEU A 174 -11.91 11.78 -1.44
C LEU A 174 -12.34 12.87 -2.41
N MET A 175 -11.41 13.73 -2.82
CA MET A 175 -11.63 14.74 -3.85
C MET A 175 -11.19 14.23 -5.21
N LEU A 176 -12.10 14.24 -6.18
CA LEU A 176 -11.79 14.07 -7.60
C LEU A 176 -11.60 15.45 -8.23
N ASN A 177 -10.35 15.89 -8.35
CA ASN A 177 -10.01 17.23 -8.80
C ASN A 177 -9.83 17.30 -10.32
N PHE A 178 -10.86 17.81 -11.00
CA PHE A 178 -10.85 18.08 -12.43
C PHE A 178 -10.51 19.55 -12.78
N ALA A 179 -10.36 20.41 -11.78
CA ALA A 179 -9.98 21.79 -11.99
C ALA A 179 -8.47 21.91 -12.22
N ALA A 180 -8.05 23.03 -12.81
CA ALA A 180 -6.63 23.31 -12.94
C ALA A 180 -5.99 23.46 -11.55
N ALA A 181 -4.79 22.94 -11.39
CA ALA A 181 -3.99 23.08 -10.18
C ALA A 181 -2.53 23.33 -10.58
N SER A 182 -1.83 24.18 -9.85
CA SER A 182 -0.44 24.54 -10.16
C SER A 182 0.47 24.23 -8.99
N ASN A 183 1.69 23.83 -9.30
CA ASN A 183 2.75 23.55 -8.33
C ASN A 183 2.31 22.52 -7.28
N VAL A 184 1.51 21.53 -7.70
CA VAL A 184 1.11 20.40 -6.86
C VAL A 184 2.34 19.55 -6.62
N ASN A 185 2.69 19.33 -5.35
CA ASN A 185 3.86 18.55 -4.96
C ASN A 185 3.40 17.31 -4.23
N ILE A 186 3.49 16.17 -4.90
CA ILE A 186 3.16 14.86 -4.34
C ILE A 186 4.47 14.23 -3.85
N PRO A 187 4.65 14.05 -2.53
CA PRO A 187 5.83 13.38 -1.96
C PRO A 187 6.17 12.08 -2.69
N ASN A 188 7.47 11.83 -2.91
CA ASN A 188 8.01 10.65 -3.60
C ASN A 188 7.61 10.47 -5.08
N VAL A 189 6.69 11.27 -5.61
CA VAL A 189 6.25 11.22 -7.01
C VAL A 189 6.86 12.38 -7.80
N GLY A 190 6.64 13.63 -7.35
CA GLY A 190 7.17 14.81 -8.02
C GLY A 190 6.27 16.04 -7.94
N ARG A 191 6.61 17.03 -8.76
CA ARG A 191 5.87 18.30 -8.88
C ARG A 191 5.21 18.41 -10.24
N TYR A 192 3.94 18.77 -10.25
CA TYR A 192 3.11 18.80 -11.44
C TYR A 192 2.26 20.08 -11.49
N ASP A 193 2.01 20.53 -12.72
CA ASP A 193 0.93 21.45 -13.04
C ASP A 193 -0.15 20.63 -13.76
N PHE A 194 -1.40 20.76 -13.33
CA PHE A 194 -2.54 20.10 -13.94
C PHE A 194 -3.39 21.13 -14.67
N PRO A 195 -3.60 20.99 -16.00
CA PRO A 195 -4.64 21.76 -16.66
C PRO A 195 -6.02 21.33 -16.14
N ALA A 196 -7.05 22.13 -16.41
CA ALA A 196 -8.41 21.67 -16.18
C ALA A 196 -8.70 20.46 -17.08
N PHE A 197 -9.32 19.42 -16.55
CA PHE A 197 -9.59 18.19 -17.28
C PHE A 197 -10.40 18.47 -18.56
N ASN A 198 -9.86 18.04 -19.69
CA ASN A 198 -10.48 18.18 -21.00
C ASN A 198 -10.36 16.86 -21.77
N ALA A 199 -11.49 16.29 -22.17
CA ALA A 199 -11.50 15.00 -22.85
C ALA A 199 -10.80 15.02 -24.22
N ALA A 200 -10.69 16.19 -24.86
CA ALA A 200 -9.95 16.32 -26.11
C ALA A 200 -8.44 16.12 -25.95
N ASP A 201 -7.92 16.25 -24.72
CA ASP A 201 -6.49 16.02 -24.41
C ASP A 201 -6.17 14.51 -24.35
N ILE A 202 -7.20 13.67 -24.17
CA ILE A 202 -7.09 12.21 -24.32
C ILE A 202 -7.07 11.83 -25.80
N ASP A 203 -8.11 12.20 -26.56
CA ASP A 203 -8.20 11.99 -28.01
C ASP A 203 -9.22 12.99 -28.56
N LEU A 204 -8.96 13.56 -29.73
CA LEU A 204 -9.88 14.49 -30.41
C LEU A 204 -11.27 13.89 -30.64
N ALA A 205 -11.41 12.56 -30.72
CA ALA A 205 -12.67 11.86 -30.82
C ALA A 205 -13.59 12.07 -29.59
N TYR A 206 -13.04 12.46 -28.44
CA TYR A 206 -13.80 12.79 -27.24
C TYR A 206 -14.04 14.30 -27.07
N ALA A 207 -13.69 15.13 -28.06
CA ALA A 207 -13.98 16.56 -28.01
C ALA A 207 -15.48 16.83 -27.76
N GLY A 208 -15.77 17.72 -26.82
CA GLY A 208 -17.14 18.03 -26.38
C GLY A 208 -17.77 17.01 -25.42
N GLN A 209 -17.08 15.91 -25.09
CA GLN A 209 -17.57 14.86 -24.19
C GLN A 209 -17.10 15.01 -22.74
N THR A 210 -16.35 16.08 -22.41
CA THR A 210 -15.75 16.30 -21.08
C THR A 210 -16.74 16.13 -19.94
N ALA A 211 -17.93 16.75 -20.02
CA ALA A 211 -18.93 16.66 -18.96
C ALA A 211 -19.48 15.24 -18.77
N LEU A 212 -19.71 14.49 -19.86
CA LEU A 212 -20.18 13.10 -19.78
C LEU A 212 -19.12 12.17 -19.20
N ILE A 213 -17.85 12.36 -19.58
CA ILE A 213 -16.74 11.56 -19.06
C ILE A 213 -16.55 11.82 -17.57
N LYS A 214 -16.50 13.09 -17.12
CA LYS A 214 -16.44 13.42 -15.69
C LYS A 214 -17.59 12.80 -14.90
N ALA A 215 -18.82 12.93 -15.39
CA ALA A 215 -20.00 12.37 -14.73
C ALA A 215 -19.90 10.84 -14.61
N GLY A 216 -19.43 10.16 -15.67
CA GLY A 216 -19.18 8.72 -15.64
C GLY A 216 -18.12 8.31 -14.62
N ILE A 217 -17.01 9.06 -14.56
CA ILE A 217 -15.94 8.85 -13.56
C ILE A 217 -16.49 8.97 -12.15
N VAL A 218 -17.12 10.11 -11.84
CA VAL A 218 -17.65 10.40 -10.51
C VAL A 218 -18.70 9.36 -10.09
N ALA A 219 -19.63 9.01 -10.99
CA ALA A 219 -20.67 8.03 -10.70
C ALA A 219 -20.08 6.65 -10.38
N ARG A 220 -19.07 6.22 -11.13
CA ARG A 220 -18.42 4.93 -10.92
C ARG A 220 -17.60 4.89 -9.63
N VAL A 221 -16.78 5.90 -9.35
CA VAL A 221 -15.99 5.95 -8.10
C VAL A 221 -16.93 5.98 -6.89
N ARG A 222 -18.00 6.79 -6.94
CA ARG A 222 -19.05 6.79 -5.90
C ARG A 222 -19.67 5.42 -5.71
N ALA A 223 -20.00 4.71 -6.79
CA ALA A 223 -20.59 3.37 -6.70
C ALA A 223 -19.65 2.34 -6.06
N LEU A 224 -18.35 2.35 -6.39
CA LEU A 224 -17.36 1.44 -5.82
C LEU A 224 -17.17 1.66 -4.31
N TYR A 225 -17.29 2.91 -3.85
CA TYR A 225 -17.07 3.27 -2.45
C TYR A 225 -18.35 3.44 -1.62
N ALA A 226 -19.53 3.34 -2.21
CA ALA A 226 -20.82 3.64 -1.56
C ALA A 226 -21.10 2.85 -0.27
N ARG A 227 -20.49 1.67 -0.10
CA ARG A 227 -20.64 0.85 1.12
C ARG A 227 -19.75 1.32 2.28
N TYR A 228 -18.68 2.04 2.00
CA TYR A 228 -17.64 2.38 2.97
C TYR A 228 -17.79 3.81 3.48
N GLY A 229 -17.11 4.14 4.57
CA GLY A 229 -17.03 5.49 5.13
C GLY A 229 -16.23 6.47 4.28
N VAL A 230 -16.42 6.47 2.95
CA VAL A 230 -15.74 7.37 2.01
C VAL A 230 -16.75 8.33 1.39
N ILE A 231 -16.50 9.63 1.53
CA ILE A 231 -17.30 10.68 0.91
C ILE A 231 -16.56 11.16 -0.33
N VAL A 232 -17.10 10.84 -1.50
CA VAL A 232 -16.51 11.22 -2.79
C VAL A 232 -17.09 12.56 -3.28
N GLN A 233 -16.23 13.57 -3.34
CA GLN A 233 -16.51 14.93 -3.81
C GLN A 233 -15.79 15.20 -5.14
N THR A 234 -16.22 16.24 -5.85
CA THR A 234 -15.49 16.71 -7.04
C THR A 234 -15.32 18.23 -7.04
N SER A 235 -14.26 18.70 -7.69
CA SER A 235 -14.01 20.14 -7.90
C SER A 235 -15.16 20.85 -8.63
N ASP A 236 -15.97 20.11 -9.39
CA ASP A 236 -17.13 20.64 -10.11
C ASP A 236 -18.33 20.92 -9.17
N ASP A 237 -18.32 20.41 -7.92
CA ASP A 237 -19.38 20.65 -6.92
C ASP A 237 -19.34 22.08 -6.35
N GLY A 238 -18.33 22.90 -6.70
CA GLY A 238 -18.18 24.28 -6.22
C GLY A 238 -17.79 24.40 -4.74
N LEU A 239 -17.44 23.28 -4.10
CA LEU A 239 -16.97 23.27 -2.71
C LEU A 239 -15.50 23.70 -2.63
N PRO A 240 -15.09 24.51 -1.64
CA PRO A 240 -13.70 24.91 -1.48
C PRO A 240 -12.80 23.69 -1.25
N ILE A 241 -11.78 23.52 -2.10
CA ILE A 241 -10.74 22.48 -2.04
C ILE A 241 -9.67 22.87 -1.00
N THR A 242 -10.07 23.06 0.26
CA THR A 242 -9.12 23.51 1.30
C THR A 242 -9.42 22.95 2.69
N ALA A 243 -10.23 21.90 2.80
CA ALA A 243 -10.41 21.26 4.10
C ALA A 243 -9.13 20.46 4.42
N PRO A 244 -8.57 20.59 5.65
CA PRO A 244 -7.68 19.54 6.13
C PRO A 244 -8.43 18.21 6.08
N ASP A 245 -7.69 17.11 5.93
CA ASP A 245 -8.22 15.74 5.91
C ASP A 245 -9.02 15.39 4.64
N VAL A 246 -8.46 15.72 3.47
CA VAL A 246 -8.98 15.31 2.16
C VAL A 246 -7.86 14.73 1.30
N SER A 247 -8.01 13.47 0.88
CA SER A 247 -7.14 12.88 -0.12
C SER A 247 -7.59 13.34 -1.50
N THR A 248 -6.65 13.68 -2.39
CA THR A 248 -6.99 14.23 -3.72
C THR A 248 -6.48 13.37 -4.86
N ILE A 249 -7.36 13.04 -5.80
CA ILE A 249 -6.98 12.46 -7.09
C ILE A 249 -7.02 13.56 -8.16
N TYR A 250 -5.86 13.88 -8.73
CA TYR A 250 -5.71 14.81 -9.83
C TYR A 250 -5.85 14.11 -11.18
N PHE A 251 -6.44 14.78 -12.17
CA PHE A 251 -6.65 14.24 -13.52
C PHE A 251 -5.95 15.11 -14.56
N GLY A 252 -5.07 14.50 -15.37
CA GLY A 252 -4.34 15.19 -16.43
C GLY A 252 -2.91 14.68 -16.57
N ASN A 253 -2.15 15.32 -17.47
CA ASN A 253 -0.75 15.00 -17.79
C ASN A 253 -0.58 13.61 -18.43
N TYR A 254 0.65 13.37 -18.88
CA TYR A 254 1.06 12.16 -19.56
C TYR A 254 2.13 11.40 -18.76
N SER A 255 2.01 10.08 -18.76
CA SER A 255 3.05 9.15 -18.30
C SER A 255 3.22 8.03 -19.31
N ARG A 256 4.47 7.67 -19.60
CA ARG A 256 4.81 6.58 -20.53
C ARG A 256 4.65 5.19 -19.93
N THR A 257 4.56 5.09 -18.60
CA THR A 257 4.78 3.82 -17.89
C THR A 257 3.60 3.41 -17.01
N VAL A 258 2.71 4.34 -16.65
CA VAL A 258 1.59 4.09 -15.74
C VAL A 258 0.38 4.95 -16.11
N PHE A 259 -0.83 4.46 -15.81
CA PHE A 259 -2.07 5.22 -15.93
C PHE A 259 -2.38 6.05 -14.70
N GLY A 260 -1.87 5.64 -13.54
CA GLY A 260 -2.04 6.35 -12.29
C GLY A 260 -0.87 6.11 -11.34
N ILE A 261 -0.80 6.95 -10.31
CA ILE A 261 0.15 6.82 -9.21
C ILE A 261 -0.41 7.46 -7.95
N SER A 262 -0.43 6.72 -6.86
CA SER A 262 -0.65 7.22 -5.51
C SER A 262 0.67 7.65 -4.85
N GLN A 263 0.62 8.63 -3.96
CA GLN A 263 1.76 9.03 -3.12
C GLN A 263 2.42 7.84 -2.42
N GLN A 264 1.59 6.95 -1.85
CA GLN A 264 2.00 5.74 -1.14
C GLN A 264 0.79 4.84 -0.88
N VAL A 265 1.03 3.63 -0.36
CA VAL A 265 0.00 2.80 0.27
C VAL A 265 -0.18 3.22 1.72
N ASP A 266 -1.23 3.98 2.02
CA ASP A 266 -1.46 4.51 3.37
C ASP A 266 -2.18 3.49 4.27
N SER A 267 -1.38 2.59 4.83
CA SER A 267 -1.86 1.50 5.69
C SER A 267 -2.65 2.02 6.91
N GLY A 268 -3.97 1.85 6.81
CA GLY A 268 -4.94 2.24 7.83
C GLY A 268 -5.39 3.70 7.73
N ASN A 269 -5.20 4.40 6.61
CA ASN A 269 -5.62 5.80 6.44
C ASN A 269 -4.99 6.71 7.53
N ARG A 270 -3.66 6.73 7.64
CA ARG A 270 -2.89 7.55 8.61
C ARG A 270 -2.66 8.98 8.11
N ASP A 271 -2.62 9.18 6.80
CA ASP A 271 -2.44 10.46 6.12
C ASP A 271 -3.68 10.76 5.27
N ALA A 272 -4.68 11.37 5.90
CA ALA A 272 -5.92 11.74 5.23
C ALA A 272 -5.75 12.87 4.18
N CYS A 273 -4.53 13.33 3.92
CA CYS A 273 -4.19 14.41 2.99
C CYS A 273 -3.28 13.93 1.85
N ASP A 274 -3.16 12.63 1.65
CA ASP A 274 -2.34 12.07 0.59
C ASP A 274 -2.95 12.25 -0.80
N ASP A 275 -2.09 12.32 -1.81
CA ASP A 275 -2.49 12.65 -3.18
C ASP A 275 -2.23 11.48 -4.15
N GLY A 276 -3.03 11.43 -5.20
CA GLY A 276 -2.83 10.55 -6.35
C GLY A 276 -3.05 11.27 -7.68
N ILE A 277 -2.59 10.67 -8.76
CA ILE A 277 -2.73 11.19 -10.12
C ILE A 277 -3.32 10.09 -11.00
N VAL A 278 -4.23 10.47 -11.89
CA VAL A 278 -4.57 9.71 -13.10
C VAL A 278 -4.04 10.47 -14.32
N PHE A 279 -3.08 9.87 -15.02
CA PHE A 279 -2.47 10.40 -16.25
C PHE A 279 -3.40 10.17 -17.44
N THR A 280 -4.37 11.05 -17.62
CA THR A 280 -5.46 10.86 -18.59
C THR A 280 -4.98 10.87 -20.03
N ASP A 281 -3.90 11.58 -20.32
CA ASP A 281 -3.32 11.68 -21.66
C ASP A 281 -2.69 10.34 -22.09
N ALA A 282 -2.38 9.45 -21.12
CA ALA A 282 -1.82 8.13 -21.42
C ALA A 282 -2.85 7.13 -21.99
N PHE A 283 -4.14 7.50 -22.03
CA PHE A 283 -5.22 6.62 -22.47
C PHE A 283 -5.49 6.69 -23.99
N ASP A 284 -4.80 7.57 -24.73
CA ASP A 284 -4.99 7.83 -26.15
C ASP A 284 -4.79 6.58 -27.03
N ASP A 285 -3.67 5.89 -26.86
CA ASP A 285 -3.21 4.77 -27.68
C ASP A 285 -3.06 3.46 -26.86
N ALA A 286 -3.50 3.47 -25.60
CA ALA A 286 -3.36 2.34 -24.69
C ALA A 286 -4.22 1.12 -25.08
N PHE A 287 -5.31 1.34 -25.82
CA PHE A 287 -6.32 0.32 -26.10
C PHE A 287 -6.20 -0.22 -27.52
N ALA A 288 -6.37 -1.54 -27.68
CA ALA A 288 -6.37 -2.17 -29.01
C ALA A 288 -7.51 -1.67 -29.90
N VAL A 289 -8.63 -1.26 -29.30
CA VAL A 289 -9.75 -0.60 -29.95
C VAL A 289 -10.08 0.64 -29.15
N ARG A 290 -10.23 1.79 -29.81
CA ARG A 290 -10.62 3.04 -29.16
C ARG A 290 -11.91 2.83 -28.35
N PRO A 291 -11.91 3.10 -27.04
CA PRO A 291 -13.11 2.98 -26.22
C PRO A 291 -14.24 3.93 -26.67
N THR A 292 -15.47 3.60 -26.28
CA THR A 292 -16.57 4.56 -26.34
C THR A 292 -16.39 5.64 -25.27
N THR A 293 -17.17 6.72 -25.33
CA THR A 293 -17.22 7.73 -24.25
C THR A 293 -17.51 7.13 -22.87
N SER A 294 -18.40 6.13 -22.79
CA SER A 294 -18.67 5.42 -21.54
C SER A 294 -17.52 4.49 -21.14
N GLY A 295 -16.88 3.83 -22.10
CA GLY A 295 -15.74 2.95 -21.86
C GLY A 295 -14.51 3.70 -21.33
N ILE A 296 -14.18 4.86 -21.92
CA ILE A 296 -13.05 5.67 -21.44
C ILE A 296 -13.33 6.24 -20.04
N ALA A 297 -14.58 6.67 -19.79
CA ALA A 297 -14.98 7.12 -18.46
C ALA A 297 -14.85 5.99 -17.41
N LEU A 298 -15.26 4.77 -17.75
CA LEU A 298 -15.11 3.59 -16.89
C LEU A 298 -13.63 3.27 -16.62
N ALA A 299 -12.78 3.27 -17.66
CA ALA A 299 -11.36 2.99 -17.50
C ALA A 299 -10.67 4.00 -16.58
N ILE A 300 -10.91 5.30 -16.80
CA ILE A 300 -10.37 6.36 -15.93
C ILE A 300 -10.91 6.23 -14.51
N ALA A 301 -12.19 5.88 -14.34
CA ALA A 301 -12.79 5.67 -13.03
C ALA A 301 -12.16 4.50 -12.26
N ASN A 302 -11.89 3.39 -12.96
CA ASN A 302 -11.26 2.23 -12.36
C ASN A 302 -9.83 2.57 -11.89
N VAL A 303 -9.06 3.32 -12.69
CA VAL A 303 -7.74 3.81 -12.26
C VAL A 303 -7.87 4.79 -11.09
N ALA A 304 -8.77 5.77 -11.14
CA ALA A 304 -8.95 6.71 -10.03
C ALA A 304 -9.33 6.00 -8.72
N ALA A 305 -10.20 4.99 -8.78
CA ALA A 305 -10.59 4.20 -7.62
C ALA A 305 -9.48 3.21 -7.18
N HIS A 306 -8.64 2.73 -8.09
CA HIS A 306 -7.44 1.97 -7.76
C HIS A 306 -6.44 2.83 -6.97
N GLU A 307 -6.12 4.03 -7.46
CA GLU A 307 -5.22 4.95 -6.75
C GLU A 307 -5.79 5.34 -5.38
N ALA A 308 -7.09 5.64 -5.30
CA ALA A 308 -7.76 5.87 -4.02
C ALA A 308 -7.72 4.63 -3.10
N GLY A 309 -7.67 3.41 -3.65
CA GLY A 309 -7.46 2.19 -2.91
C GLY A 309 -6.11 2.20 -2.17
N HIS A 310 -5.04 2.65 -2.83
CA HIS A 310 -3.73 2.82 -2.19
C HIS A 310 -3.75 3.84 -1.06
N LEU A 311 -4.39 4.99 -1.26
CA LEU A 311 -4.58 6.02 -0.22
C LEU A 311 -5.39 5.51 0.97
N LEU A 312 -6.08 4.37 0.83
CA LEU A 312 -6.83 3.70 1.89
C LEU A 312 -6.16 2.39 2.36
N GLY A 313 -4.91 2.18 1.98
CA GLY A 313 -4.07 1.08 2.46
C GLY A 313 -4.20 -0.23 1.69
N LEU A 314 -4.89 -0.25 0.55
CA LEU A 314 -4.92 -1.43 -0.33
C LEU A 314 -3.61 -1.54 -1.12
N ALA A 315 -3.10 -2.75 -1.26
CA ALA A 315 -1.98 -3.11 -2.10
C ALA A 315 -2.45 -3.74 -3.42
N HIS A 316 -1.53 -3.92 -4.36
CA HIS A 316 -1.82 -4.61 -5.62
C HIS A 316 -2.13 -6.10 -5.44
N VAL A 317 -2.98 -6.61 -6.33
CA VAL A 317 -3.34 -8.02 -6.44
C VAL A 317 -3.14 -8.52 -7.87
N ALA A 318 -3.20 -9.84 -8.05
CA ALA A 318 -3.03 -10.51 -9.34
C ALA A 318 -4.33 -11.16 -9.81
N ASP A 319 -5.34 -10.35 -10.12
CA ASP A 319 -6.64 -10.82 -10.62
C ASP A 319 -7.33 -9.71 -11.42
N VAL A 320 -7.43 -9.88 -12.74
CA VAL A 320 -7.95 -8.86 -13.67
C VAL A 320 -9.37 -8.34 -13.40
N LEU A 321 -10.16 -9.05 -12.58
CA LEU A 321 -11.50 -8.62 -12.17
C LEU A 321 -11.51 -7.86 -10.83
N ASP A 322 -10.41 -7.89 -10.09
CA ASP A 322 -10.20 -7.04 -8.93
C ASP A 322 -9.82 -5.62 -9.37
N LEU A 323 -10.29 -4.62 -8.62
CA LEU A 323 -9.92 -3.23 -8.85
C LEU A 323 -8.42 -2.99 -8.60
N MET A 324 -7.83 -3.71 -7.65
CA MET A 324 -6.41 -3.53 -7.30
C MET A 324 -5.45 -4.33 -8.19
N ASP A 325 -5.91 -4.83 -9.34
CA ASP A 325 -5.11 -5.66 -10.25
C ASP A 325 -3.94 -4.91 -10.88
N THR A 326 -2.84 -5.64 -11.09
CA THR A 326 -1.70 -5.18 -11.89
C THR A 326 -1.29 -6.10 -13.03
N THR A 327 -2.06 -7.16 -13.28
CA THR A 327 -1.71 -8.20 -14.27
C THR A 327 -2.42 -8.02 -15.61
N GLY A 328 -3.51 -7.26 -15.64
CA GLY A 328 -4.29 -6.94 -16.82
C GLY A 328 -3.60 -5.99 -17.79
N SER A 329 -4.13 -5.94 -19.01
CA SER A 329 -3.77 -4.92 -20.01
C SER A 329 -4.69 -3.70 -19.85
N ALA A 330 -4.42 -2.61 -20.57
CA ALA A 330 -5.33 -1.46 -20.58
C ALA A 330 -6.80 -1.86 -20.90
N SER A 331 -7.01 -2.88 -21.74
CA SER A 331 -8.35 -3.34 -22.08
C SER A 331 -9.14 -3.94 -20.91
N THR A 332 -8.48 -4.42 -19.84
CA THR A 332 -9.19 -4.91 -18.65
C THR A 332 -9.82 -3.78 -17.85
N LEU A 333 -9.30 -2.54 -17.97
CA LEU A 333 -9.89 -1.34 -17.37
C LEU A 333 -11.27 -1.01 -17.94
N LEU A 334 -11.62 -1.54 -19.12
CA LEU A 334 -12.96 -1.41 -19.71
C LEU A 334 -13.98 -2.38 -19.08
N GLY A 335 -13.52 -3.28 -18.21
CA GLY A 335 -14.37 -4.22 -17.49
C GLY A 335 -14.96 -3.65 -16.20
N ASP A 336 -15.97 -4.34 -15.68
CA ASP A 336 -16.51 -4.07 -14.34
C ASP A 336 -15.59 -4.67 -13.28
N GLN A 337 -14.55 -3.93 -12.90
CA GLN A 337 -13.63 -4.31 -11.83
C GLN A 337 -14.19 -3.91 -10.45
N GLN A 338 -14.06 -4.77 -9.45
CA GLN A 338 -14.62 -4.53 -8.12
C GLN A 338 -13.62 -4.87 -7.04
N PHE A 339 -13.74 -4.26 -5.86
CA PHE A 339 -13.00 -4.71 -4.68
C PHE A 339 -13.43 -6.14 -4.31
N LYS A 340 -12.48 -7.05 -4.22
CA LYS A 340 -12.75 -8.42 -3.79
C LYS A 340 -11.56 -9.00 -3.01
N ARG A 341 -11.61 -10.30 -2.75
CA ARG A 341 -10.50 -11.05 -2.19
C ARG A 341 -9.71 -11.71 -3.30
N SER A 342 -8.43 -11.36 -3.43
CA SER A 342 -7.57 -11.79 -4.54
C SER A 342 -6.16 -12.09 -4.04
N GLN A 343 -5.43 -12.91 -4.80
CA GLN A 343 -4.03 -13.21 -4.50
C GLN A 343 -3.19 -11.93 -4.61
N LEU A 344 -2.27 -11.71 -3.67
CA LEU A 344 -1.35 -10.57 -3.75
C LEU A 344 -0.52 -10.61 -5.04
N ASP A 345 -0.25 -9.45 -5.63
CA ASP A 345 0.75 -9.37 -6.69
C ASP A 345 2.12 -9.73 -6.11
N ARG A 346 2.96 -10.41 -6.90
CA ARG A 346 4.30 -10.83 -6.45
C ARG A 346 5.20 -9.65 -6.09
N SER A 347 4.92 -8.46 -6.60
CA SER A 347 5.61 -7.22 -6.22
C SER A 347 5.25 -6.74 -4.81
N VAL A 348 4.11 -7.17 -4.28
CA VAL A 348 3.62 -6.85 -2.93
C VAL A 348 4.17 -7.89 -1.96
N PHE A 349 3.73 -9.14 -2.12
CA PHE A 349 4.23 -10.28 -1.36
C PHE A 349 3.98 -11.58 -2.14
N ARG A 350 4.77 -12.63 -1.90
CA ARG A 350 4.76 -13.84 -2.75
C ARG A 350 3.60 -14.81 -2.49
N ILE A 351 3.01 -14.74 -1.31
CA ILE A 351 1.96 -15.63 -0.84
C ILE A 351 0.87 -14.82 -0.14
N GLY A 352 -0.30 -15.42 0.06
CA GLY A 352 -1.42 -14.80 0.74
C GLY A 352 -2.31 -13.99 -0.19
N PHE A 353 -3.30 -13.37 0.43
CA PHE A 353 -4.38 -12.67 -0.27
C PHE A 353 -4.52 -11.26 0.28
N GLN A 354 -5.15 -10.37 -0.48
CA GLN A 354 -5.76 -9.18 0.06
C GLN A 354 -7.26 -9.33 -0.05
N ASN A 355 -7.97 -9.00 1.02
CA ASN A 355 -9.42 -8.90 1.05
C ASN A 355 -9.80 -7.43 1.08
N GLY A 356 -9.93 -6.82 -0.11
CA GLY A 356 -10.18 -5.38 -0.27
C GLY A 356 -11.39 -4.89 0.54
N PRO A 357 -12.57 -5.54 0.45
CA PRO A 357 -13.74 -5.14 1.22
C PRO A 357 -13.53 -5.18 2.74
N LYS A 358 -12.90 -6.24 3.26
CA LYS A 358 -12.59 -6.37 4.70
C LYS A 358 -11.62 -5.28 5.15
N LEU A 359 -10.57 -5.04 4.38
CA LEU A 359 -9.56 -4.03 4.71
C LEU A 359 -10.12 -2.60 4.65
N LEU A 360 -10.97 -2.29 3.67
CA LEU A 360 -11.67 -0.99 3.61
C LEU A 360 -12.62 -0.81 4.81
N GLU A 361 -13.38 -1.84 5.18
CA GLU A 361 -14.25 -1.80 6.37
C GLU A 361 -13.46 -1.54 7.66
N ALA A 362 -12.31 -2.20 7.84
CA ALA A 362 -11.43 -1.96 8.98
C ALA A 362 -10.78 -0.56 8.96
N THR A 363 -10.46 -0.04 7.77
CA THR A 363 -9.75 1.24 7.60
C THR A 363 -10.68 2.45 7.72
N VAL A 364 -11.78 2.48 6.98
CA VAL A 364 -12.68 3.65 6.90
C VAL A 364 -14.08 3.41 7.46
N GLY A 365 -14.40 2.17 7.84
CA GLY A 365 -15.72 1.79 8.35
C GLY A 365 -16.73 1.60 7.23
N LEU A 366 -17.94 1.20 7.61
CA LEU A 366 -19.08 1.21 6.71
C LEU A 366 -19.70 2.61 6.64
N ALA A 367 -20.33 2.92 5.51
CA ALA A 367 -21.17 4.11 5.40
C ALA A 367 -22.27 4.06 6.47
N ALA A 368 -22.62 5.23 7.02
CA ALA A 368 -23.80 5.33 7.87
C ALA A 368 -25.06 4.96 7.05
N PRO A 369 -26.02 4.23 7.64
CA PRO A 369 -27.24 3.79 6.96
C PRO A 369 -28.15 4.93 6.50
#